data_AF-A0A419FME8-F1
#
_entry.id   AF-A0A419FME8-F1
#
_cell.length_a   1.000
_cell.length_b   1.000
_cell.length_c   1.000
_cell.angle_alpha   90.00
_cell.angle_beta   90.00
_cell.angle_gamma   90.00
#
_symmetry.space_group_name_H-M   'P 1'
#
loop_
_entity.id
_entity.type
_entity.pdbx_description
1 polymer ?
#
loop_
_entity_poly.entity_id
_entity_poly.type
_entity_poly.pdbx_seq_one_letter_code
_entity_poly.pdbx_strand_id
1 'polypeptide(L)'
;MMKKREESKKLMEKTAVLGLAGFAGAAALAAGTDAYAYTVRYDGPFVWCERPEPGGNCWQPEWSSYLDITKPASEQLGVTEGFQSMWYQRYWGSSTTVYTSDSDYQVAYMGWKEWEGGFAEGEIIGDGLTFKGSSQLNIATTGYFGLKIPGNHYGWVQTEKVPGRLLALAWGYETEAGVGIAAGAPMAPEPGSLAMLAAGAAVLVGSKRLRRKRE
;
A
#
# COMPACT_ATOMS: atom_id res chain seq x y z
N MET A 1 20.17 -34.85 23.13
CA MET A 1 20.47 -34.66 21.68
C MET A 1 19.23 -34.41 20.79
N MET A 2 18.01 -34.71 21.27
CA MET A 2 16.78 -34.62 20.46
C MET A 2 16.25 -33.19 20.25
N LYS A 3 16.37 -32.30 21.25
CA LYS A 3 15.84 -30.92 21.24
C LYS A 3 16.40 -30.02 20.13
N LYS A 4 17.66 -30.23 19.74
CA LYS A 4 18.35 -29.41 18.72
C LYS A 4 17.87 -29.67 17.30
N ARG A 5 17.28 -30.85 17.02
CA ARG A 5 16.74 -31.18 15.69
C ARG A 5 15.39 -30.53 15.42
N GLU A 6 14.60 -30.28 16.46
CA GLU A 6 13.26 -29.72 16.34
C GLU A 6 13.30 -28.22 16.07
N GLU A 7 14.25 -27.50 16.68
CA GLU A 7 14.48 -26.07 16.43
C GLU A 7 14.99 -25.79 15.02
N SER A 8 15.90 -26.62 14.48
CA SER A 8 16.36 -26.47 13.09
C SER A 8 15.25 -26.69 12.06
N LYS A 9 14.28 -27.58 12.34
CA LYS A 9 13.16 -27.85 11.44
C LYS A 9 12.20 -26.66 11.35
N LYS A 10 11.88 -26.06 12.50
CA LYS A 10 11.06 -24.83 12.58
C LYS A 10 11.74 -23.62 11.91
N LEU A 11 13.07 -23.52 12.02
CA LEU A 11 13.82 -22.44 11.38
C LEU A 11 13.77 -22.58 9.84
N MET A 12 13.99 -23.80 9.32
CA MET A 12 13.93 -24.08 7.87
C MET A 12 12.53 -23.85 7.27
N GLU A 13 11.45 -24.23 7.99
CA GLU A 13 10.08 -23.93 7.54
C GLU A 13 9.80 -22.43 7.48
N LYS A 14 10.25 -21.66 8.48
CA LYS A 14 10.13 -20.18 8.44
C LYS A 14 10.92 -19.55 7.29
N THR A 15 12.13 -20.05 6.99
CA THR A 15 12.93 -19.52 5.88
C THR A 15 12.34 -19.90 4.51
N ALA A 16 11.75 -21.08 4.38
CA ALA A 16 11.08 -21.51 3.15
C ALA A 16 9.82 -20.68 2.85
N VAL A 17 9.04 -20.31 3.87
CA VAL A 17 7.84 -19.46 3.72
C VAL A 17 8.22 -18.02 3.35
N LEU A 18 9.30 -17.47 3.92
CA LEU A 18 9.83 -16.15 3.54
C LEU A 18 10.41 -16.13 2.12
N GLY A 19 11.01 -17.24 1.67
CA GLY A 19 11.48 -17.39 0.28
C GLY A 19 10.33 -17.41 -0.72
N LEU A 20 9.20 -18.05 -0.41
CA LEU A 20 8.06 -18.16 -1.33
C LEU A 20 7.31 -16.84 -1.55
N ALA A 21 7.19 -16.00 -0.51
CA ALA A 21 6.55 -14.68 -0.65
C ALA A 21 7.33 -13.74 -1.59
N GLY A 22 8.67 -13.79 -1.55
CA GLY A 22 9.52 -13.04 -2.49
C GLY A 22 9.51 -13.60 -3.92
N PHE A 23 9.18 -14.88 -4.11
CA PHE A 23 9.13 -15.52 -5.42
C PHE A 23 7.78 -15.42 -6.13
N ALA A 24 6.67 -15.19 -5.42
CA ALA A 24 5.38 -14.92 -6.05
C ALA A 24 5.42 -13.63 -6.90
N GLY A 25 6.15 -12.61 -6.44
CA GLY A 25 6.41 -11.40 -7.24
C GLY A 25 7.35 -11.63 -8.44
N ALA A 26 8.30 -12.56 -8.34
CA ALA A 26 9.31 -12.80 -9.37
C ALA A 26 8.89 -13.84 -10.44
N ALA A 27 8.03 -14.81 -10.10
CA ALA A 27 7.53 -15.81 -11.05
C ALA A 27 6.47 -15.24 -12.00
N ALA A 28 5.72 -14.20 -11.57
CA ALA A 28 4.85 -13.42 -12.46
C ALA A 28 5.62 -12.65 -13.54
N LEU A 29 6.91 -12.34 -13.30
CA LEU A 29 7.77 -11.58 -14.21
C LEU A 29 8.29 -12.39 -15.42
N ALA A 30 8.20 -13.72 -15.40
CA ALA A 30 8.80 -14.59 -16.42
C ALA A 30 7.80 -15.11 -17.47
N ALA A 31 6.48 -14.92 -17.27
CA ALA A 31 5.43 -15.45 -18.13
C ALA A 31 4.72 -14.33 -18.91
N GLY A 32 5.46 -13.65 -19.79
CA GLY A 32 4.92 -12.97 -20.98
C GLY A 32 3.70 -12.04 -20.83
N THR A 33 3.99 -10.74 -20.78
CA THR A 33 3.19 -9.64 -21.38
C THR A 33 1.75 -9.46 -20.94
N ASP A 34 1.52 -9.25 -19.64
CA ASP A 34 0.56 -8.23 -19.23
C ASP A 34 1.37 -7.02 -18.77
N ALA A 35 1.13 -5.85 -19.37
CA ALA A 35 1.69 -4.60 -18.88
C ALA A 35 1.10 -4.40 -17.48
N TYR A 36 1.87 -4.76 -16.45
CA TYR A 36 1.45 -4.48 -15.09
C TYR A 36 1.53 -2.97 -14.90
N ALA A 37 0.41 -2.37 -14.51
CA ALA A 37 0.37 -0.98 -14.09
C ALA A 37 1.48 -0.72 -13.06
N TYR A 38 2.33 0.26 -13.33
CA TYR A 38 3.37 0.65 -12.40
C TYR A 38 2.70 1.21 -11.14
N THR A 39 3.27 0.94 -9.97
CA THR A 39 2.82 1.58 -8.73
C THR A 39 3.68 2.80 -8.47
N VAL A 40 3.05 3.97 -8.42
CA VAL A 40 3.64 5.16 -7.78
C VAL A 40 3.45 4.99 -6.29
N ARG A 41 4.54 5.08 -5.52
CA ARG A 41 4.51 4.93 -4.07
C ARG A 41 5.21 6.11 -3.41
N TYR A 42 4.59 6.59 -2.34
CA TYR A 42 5.17 7.58 -1.45
C TYR A 42 5.27 6.98 -0.05
N ASP A 43 6.39 7.24 0.61
CA ASP A 43 6.65 6.84 1.98
C ASP A 43 6.86 8.09 2.85
N GLY A 44 6.42 8.02 4.10
CA GLY A 44 6.63 9.08 5.09
C GLY A 44 5.37 9.35 5.90
N PRO A 45 5.48 9.52 7.23
CA PRO A 45 4.32 9.71 8.08
C PRO A 45 3.64 11.05 7.76
N PHE A 46 2.39 10.98 7.32
CA PHE A 46 1.50 12.12 7.18
C PHE A 46 0.44 12.05 8.29
N VAL A 47 0.34 13.11 9.08
CA VAL A 47 -0.68 13.22 10.14
C VAL A 47 -2.01 13.52 9.48
N TRP A 48 -2.82 12.49 9.32
CA TRP A 48 -4.06 12.58 8.56
C TRP A 48 -5.22 13.15 9.40
N CYS A 49 -5.21 12.83 10.69
CA CYS A 49 -6.05 13.48 11.71
C CYS A 49 -5.28 13.51 13.04
N GLU A 50 -5.38 14.62 13.76
CA GLU A 50 -4.83 14.80 15.11
C GLU A 50 -5.91 15.34 16.05
N ARG A 51 -6.03 14.73 17.23
CA ARG A 51 -6.91 15.20 18.29
C ARG A 51 -6.21 16.31 19.08
N PRO A 52 -6.86 17.47 19.29
CA PRO A 52 -6.28 18.52 20.12
C PRO A 52 -6.23 18.13 21.61
N GLU A 53 -7.13 17.25 22.07
CA GLU A 53 -7.24 16.85 23.47
C GLU A 53 -7.62 15.36 23.66
N PRO A 54 -7.20 14.72 24.78
CA PRO A 54 -7.67 13.38 25.16
C PRO A 54 -9.19 13.37 25.36
N GLY A 55 -9.92 12.56 24.59
CA GLY A 55 -11.39 12.54 24.64
C GLY A 55 -12.09 13.32 23.52
N GLY A 56 -11.40 14.25 22.83
CA GLY A 56 -11.93 14.98 21.68
C GLY A 56 -12.06 14.13 20.41
N ASN A 57 -12.85 14.51 19.42
CA ASN A 57 -12.96 13.76 18.17
C ASN A 57 -12.51 14.67 17.02
N CYS A 58 -11.84 14.17 15.97
CA CYS A 58 -11.51 14.99 14.79
C CYS A 58 -12.70 15.14 13.83
N TRP A 59 -13.84 15.60 14.37
CA TRP A 59 -15.03 15.95 13.57
C TRP A 59 -14.86 17.26 12.82
N GLN A 60 -14.05 18.16 13.37
CA GLN A 60 -13.93 19.48 12.79
C GLN A 60 -12.95 19.41 11.62
N PRO A 61 -13.32 19.96 10.44
CA PRO A 61 -12.47 19.97 9.26
C PRO A 61 -11.07 20.55 9.52
N GLU A 62 -10.96 21.46 10.49
CA GLU A 62 -9.71 22.06 10.96
C GLU A 62 -8.72 21.07 11.61
N TRP A 63 -9.17 19.88 12.01
CA TRP A 63 -8.33 18.84 12.64
C TRP A 63 -8.10 17.63 11.72
N SER A 64 -8.60 17.70 10.49
CA SER A 64 -8.38 16.73 9.42
C SER A 64 -7.55 17.38 8.31
N SER A 65 -6.57 16.65 7.79
CA SER A 65 -5.85 17.07 6.58
C SER A 65 -6.37 16.28 5.38
N TYR A 66 -6.32 16.88 4.20
CA TYR A 66 -6.52 16.16 2.96
C TYR A 66 -5.28 15.35 2.62
N LEU A 67 -5.48 14.10 2.23
CA LEU A 67 -4.45 13.26 1.63
C LEU A 67 -4.76 13.12 0.14
N ASP A 68 -3.86 13.60 -0.70
CA ASP A 68 -3.85 13.36 -2.13
C ASP A 68 -2.81 12.27 -2.43
N ILE A 69 -3.28 11.06 -2.75
CA ILE A 69 -2.37 9.91 -2.95
C ILE A 69 -1.50 10.04 -4.21
N THR A 70 -1.73 11.06 -5.05
CA THR A 70 -0.92 11.35 -6.23
C THR A 70 0.25 12.29 -5.92
N LYS A 71 0.40 12.71 -4.66
CA LYS A 71 1.45 13.63 -4.21
C LYS A 71 2.35 13.01 -3.14
N PRO A 72 3.64 13.36 -3.11
CA PRO A 72 4.52 12.98 -2.00
C PRO A 72 4.16 13.70 -0.71
N ALA A 73 4.65 13.17 0.42
CA ALA A 73 4.40 13.74 1.75
C ALA A 73 4.75 15.23 1.86
N SER A 74 5.83 15.67 1.19
CA SER A 74 6.30 17.06 1.17
C SER A 74 5.34 18.03 0.47
N GLU A 75 4.45 17.52 -0.39
CA GLU A 75 3.50 18.30 -1.18
C GLU A 75 2.07 18.20 -0.64
N GLN A 76 1.85 17.52 0.50
CA GLN A 76 0.54 17.42 1.13
C GLN A 76 0.10 18.73 1.81
N LEU A 77 1.05 19.63 2.12
CA LEU A 77 0.75 20.91 2.74
C LEU A 77 -0.05 21.81 1.79
N GLY A 78 -1.25 22.21 2.20
CA GLY A 78 -2.15 23.06 1.40
C GLY A 78 -2.99 22.30 0.38
N VAL A 79 -2.97 20.96 0.38
CA VAL A 79 -3.93 20.16 -0.37
C VAL A 79 -5.35 20.42 0.16
N THR A 80 -6.27 20.74 -0.74
CA THR A 80 -7.69 21.05 -0.42
C THR A 80 -8.68 20.00 -0.93
N GLU A 81 -8.19 18.97 -1.61
CA GLU A 81 -8.98 17.93 -2.26
C GLU A 81 -8.38 16.55 -2.00
N GLY A 82 -9.20 15.50 -2.11
CA GLY A 82 -8.78 14.11 -1.96
C GLY A 82 -9.49 13.44 -0.81
N PHE A 83 -8.72 12.73 0.03
CA PHE A 83 -9.26 11.92 1.12
C PHE A 83 -9.10 12.62 2.46
N GLN A 84 -10.19 12.75 3.20
CA GLN A 84 -10.17 13.18 4.59
C GLN A 84 -10.44 12.01 5.51
N SER A 85 -9.83 12.05 6.69
CA SER A 85 -10.14 11.12 7.76
C SER A 85 -10.81 11.84 8.92
N MET A 86 -11.78 11.15 9.51
CA MET A 86 -12.45 11.58 10.72
C MET A 86 -12.47 10.42 11.71
N TRP A 87 -12.17 10.73 12.96
CA TRP A 87 -12.13 9.76 14.04
C TRP A 87 -13.44 9.81 14.82
N TYR A 88 -14.13 8.67 14.90
CA TYR A 88 -15.32 8.50 15.72
C TYR A 88 -14.99 7.63 16.94
N GLN A 89 -15.00 8.21 18.14
CA GLN A 89 -14.99 7.43 19.38
C GLN A 89 -16.42 7.03 19.77
N ARG A 90 -16.76 5.74 19.64
CA ARG A 90 -18.03 5.16 20.12
C ARG A 90 -17.84 4.58 21.51
N TYR A 91 -18.97 4.36 22.19
CA TYR A 91 -19.00 3.72 23.51
C TYR A 91 -18.34 2.33 23.54
N TRP A 92 -18.37 1.62 22.40
CA TRP A 92 -17.86 0.25 22.26
C TRP A 92 -16.51 0.13 21.53
N GLY A 93 -15.88 1.25 21.18
CA GLY A 93 -14.63 1.24 20.43
C GLY A 93 -14.38 2.52 19.65
N SER A 94 -13.22 2.63 19.02
CA SER A 94 -12.89 3.76 18.15
C SER A 94 -12.82 3.30 16.70
N SER A 95 -13.64 3.90 15.84
CA SER A 95 -13.63 3.69 14.39
C SER A 95 -13.13 4.94 13.68
N THR A 96 -12.43 4.76 12.57
CA THR A 96 -12.03 5.85 11.69
C THR A 96 -12.95 5.84 10.48
N THR A 97 -13.60 6.95 10.16
CA THR A 97 -14.32 7.10 8.90
C THR A 97 -13.41 7.83 7.92
N VAL A 98 -13.26 7.28 6.72
CA VAL A 98 -12.62 7.99 5.60
C VAL A 98 -13.71 8.44 4.66
N TYR A 99 -13.68 9.70 4.27
CA TYR A 99 -14.61 10.32 3.34
C TYR A 99 -13.85 11.18 2.34
N THR A 100 -14.50 11.51 1.25
CA THR A 100 -13.91 12.25 0.15
C THR A 100 -14.51 13.64 0.06
N SER A 101 -13.74 14.63 -0.38
CA SER A 101 -14.29 15.96 -0.70
C SER A 101 -15.13 15.98 -1.96
N ASP A 102 -14.87 15.04 -2.86
CA ASP A 102 -15.43 15.00 -4.21
C ASP A 102 -15.95 13.59 -4.52
N SER A 103 -17.02 13.54 -5.32
CA SER A 103 -17.60 12.33 -5.90
C SER A 103 -16.63 11.47 -6.71
N ASP A 104 -15.57 12.07 -7.27
CA ASP A 104 -14.61 11.36 -8.11
C ASP A 104 -13.58 10.54 -7.31
N TYR A 105 -13.42 10.84 -6.01
CA TYR A 105 -12.65 10.02 -5.10
C TYR A 105 -13.59 9.07 -4.37
N GLN A 106 -13.18 7.83 -4.22
CA GLN A 106 -13.99 6.82 -3.56
C GLN A 106 -13.11 5.90 -2.71
N VAL A 107 -13.68 5.43 -1.61
CA VAL A 107 -13.06 4.48 -0.67
C VAL A 107 -13.67 3.10 -0.93
N ALA A 108 -12.82 2.06 -0.92
CA ALA A 108 -13.28 0.69 -1.04
C ALA A 108 -14.21 0.34 0.14
N TYR A 109 -15.45 0.00 -0.16
CA TYR A 109 -16.43 -0.47 0.80
C TYR A 109 -16.17 -1.94 1.11
N MET A 110 -15.82 -2.21 2.36
CA MET A 110 -15.39 -3.54 2.78
C MET A 110 -16.50 -4.38 3.43
N GLY A 111 -17.70 -3.81 3.62
CA GLY A 111 -18.82 -4.52 4.26
C GLY A 111 -18.47 -5.06 5.64
N TRP A 112 -18.53 -6.37 5.84
CA TRP A 112 -18.19 -6.98 7.14
C TRP A 112 -16.69 -6.96 7.45
N LYS A 113 -15.81 -6.91 6.42
CA LYS A 113 -14.37 -6.72 6.60
C LYS A 113 -14.02 -5.34 7.18
N GLU A 114 -14.97 -4.39 7.22
CA GLU A 114 -14.77 -3.11 7.92
C GLU A 114 -14.32 -3.32 9.37
N TRP A 115 -14.74 -4.43 10.00
CA TRP A 115 -14.38 -4.81 11.37
C TRP A 115 -13.04 -5.54 11.50
N GLU A 116 -12.46 -6.00 10.39
CA GLU A 116 -11.21 -6.79 10.35
C GLU A 116 -9.97 -5.92 10.09
N GLY A 117 -10.13 -4.62 9.87
CA GLY A 117 -9.03 -3.66 9.88
C GLY A 117 -8.35 -3.38 8.54
N GLY A 118 -8.99 -3.71 7.43
CA GLY A 118 -8.53 -3.30 6.11
C GLY A 118 -8.30 -4.46 5.16
N PHE A 119 -7.51 -4.18 4.13
CA PHE A 119 -6.86 -5.16 3.28
C PHE A 119 -5.57 -5.64 3.94
N ALA A 120 -5.24 -6.91 3.74
CA ALA A 120 -3.91 -7.42 4.04
C ALA A 120 -2.91 -7.02 2.95
N GLU A 121 -1.62 -6.94 3.29
CA GLU A 121 -0.56 -6.73 2.31
C GLU A 121 -0.64 -7.80 1.21
N GLY A 122 -0.57 -7.37 -0.05
CA GLY A 122 -0.69 -8.24 -1.22
C GLY A 122 -2.13 -8.51 -1.71
N GLU A 123 -3.17 -8.18 -0.94
CA GLU A 123 -4.55 -8.30 -1.44
C GLU A 123 -4.81 -7.32 -2.59
N ILE A 124 -5.56 -7.76 -3.59
CA ILE A 124 -5.84 -6.96 -4.80
C ILE A 124 -7.00 -6.00 -4.56
N ILE A 125 -6.76 -4.72 -4.86
CA ILE A 125 -7.73 -3.63 -4.86
C ILE A 125 -8.02 -3.27 -6.33
N GLY A 126 -9.27 -3.41 -6.78
CA GLY A 126 -9.65 -3.12 -8.15
C GLY A 126 -11.15 -3.33 -8.43
N ASP A 127 -11.51 -3.54 -9.71
CA ASP A 127 -12.90 -3.62 -10.23
C ASP A 127 -13.83 -4.60 -9.48
N GLY A 128 -13.27 -5.62 -8.83
CA GLY A 128 -14.06 -6.58 -8.04
C GLY A 128 -14.64 -6.02 -6.73
N LEU A 129 -14.30 -4.79 -6.37
CA LEU A 129 -14.72 -4.14 -5.12
C LEU A 129 -15.83 -3.11 -5.36
N THR A 130 -16.61 -2.85 -4.31
CA THR A 130 -17.54 -1.72 -4.29
C THR A 130 -16.82 -0.48 -3.77
N PHE A 131 -16.99 0.66 -4.43
CA PHE A 131 -16.41 1.94 -4.01
C PHE A 131 -17.50 2.97 -3.69
N LYS A 132 -17.29 3.79 -2.67
CA LYS A 132 -18.25 4.80 -2.17
C LYS A 132 -17.52 6.10 -1.80
N GLY A 133 -18.20 7.24 -1.81
CA GLY A 133 -17.62 8.52 -1.35
C GLY A 133 -17.30 8.57 0.16
N SER A 134 -17.71 7.56 0.93
CA SER A 134 -17.23 7.35 2.30
C SER A 134 -17.32 5.88 2.71
N SER A 135 -16.44 5.46 3.61
CA SER A 135 -16.47 4.14 4.25
C SER A 135 -15.92 4.21 5.68
N GLN A 136 -16.47 3.37 6.56
CA GLN A 136 -15.98 3.22 7.92
C GLN A 136 -14.87 2.17 7.94
N LEU A 137 -13.71 2.53 8.47
CA LEU A 137 -12.55 1.68 8.62
C LEU A 137 -12.30 1.44 10.12
N ASN A 138 -12.37 0.19 10.56
CA ASN A 138 -11.96 -0.16 11.92
C ASN A 138 -10.48 -0.49 11.98
N ILE A 139 -9.61 0.52 11.94
CA ILE A 139 -8.16 0.31 11.97
C ILE A 139 -7.75 -0.11 13.40
N ALA A 140 -7.39 -1.38 13.56
CA ALA A 140 -7.03 -1.95 14.87
C ALA A 140 -5.69 -1.41 15.39
N THR A 141 -4.67 -1.32 14.52
CA THR A 141 -3.38 -0.68 14.83
C THR A 141 -2.68 -0.23 13.56
N THR A 142 -2.50 -1.14 12.60
CA THR A 142 -1.92 -0.86 11.28
C THR A 142 -2.70 -1.63 10.22
N GLY A 143 -2.91 -1.05 9.04
CA GLY A 143 -3.62 -1.73 7.96
C GLY A 143 -3.61 -0.96 6.66
N TYR A 144 -4.12 -1.59 5.60
CA TYR A 144 -4.29 -0.99 4.29
C TYR A 144 -5.77 -0.75 4.02
N PHE A 145 -6.11 0.32 3.31
CA PHE A 145 -7.44 0.45 2.71
C PHE A 145 -7.32 0.84 1.25
N GLY A 146 -8.29 0.38 0.47
CA GLY A 146 -8.34 0.60 -0.96
C GLY A 146 -9.05 1.90 -1.32
N LEU A 147 -8.58 2.50 -2.40
CA LEU A 147 -9.05 3.77 -2.92
C LEU A 147 -9.29 3.67 -4.43
N LYS A 148 -10.21 4.50 -4.90
CA LYS A 148 -10.40 4.79 -6.32
C LYS A 148 -10.31 6.30 -6.51
N ILE A 149 -9.50 6.73 -7.48
CA ILE A 149 -9.24 8.14 -7.79
C ILE A 149 -9.76 8.45 -9.21
N PRO A 150 -9.80 9.75 -9.62
CA PRO A 150 -10.28 10.13 -10.93
C PRO A 150 -9.59 9.35 -12.07
N GLY A 151 -10.32 9.10 -13.16
CA GLY A 151 -9.79 8.33 -14.29
C GLY A 151 -9.86 6.82 -14.13
N ASN A 152 -10.63 6.30 -13.16
CA ASN A 152 -10.77 4.86 -12.89
C ASN A 152 -9.46 4.22 -12.40
N HIS A 153 -8.68 4.97 -11.62
CA HIS A 153 -7.44 4.47 -11.07
C HIS A 153 -7.61 3.94 -9.65
N TYR A 154 -6.81 2.93 -9.29
CA TYR A 154 -6.85 2.28 -7.99
C TYR A 154 -5.63 2.62 -7.13
N GLY A 155 -5.84 2.68 -5.82
CA GLY A 155 -4.76 2.96 -4.88
C GLY A 155 -4.97 2.32 -3.52
N TRP A 156 -3.95 2.46 -2.69
CA TRP A 156 -3.95 2.01 -1.30
C TRP A 156 -3.24 3.04 -0.42
N VAL A 157 -3.60 3.04 0.86
CA VAL A 157 -2.87 3.77 1.90
C VAL A 157 -2.65 2.84 3.06
N GLN A 158 -1.39 2.76 3.50
CA GLN A 158 -1.01 2.13 4.75
C GLN A 158 -1.22 3.13 5.87
N THR A 159 -1.99 2.75 6.89
CA THR A 159 -2.24 3.60 8.04
C THR A 159 -1.74 2.98 9.32
N GLU A 160 -1.40 3.84 10.27
CA GLU A 160 -1.16 3.49 11.65
C GLU A 160 -2.00 4.36 12.57
N LYS A 161 -2.67 3.72 13.51
CA LYS A 161 -3.44 4.36 14.55
C LYS A 161 -2.60 4.44 15.81
N VAL A 162 -2.19 5.65 16.15
CA VAL A 162 -1.48 5.94 17.41
C VAL A 162 -2.42 6.71 18.35
N PRO A 163 -2.15 6.75 19.66
CA PRO A 163 -2.96 7.53 20.59
C PRO A 163 -3.08 8.99 20.12
N GLY A 164 -4.31 9.43 19.85
CA GLY A 164 -4.58 10.80 19.43
C GLY A 164 -4.44 11.09 17.93
N ARG A 165 -3.86 10.19 17.11
CA ARG A 165 -3.59 10.47 15.69
C ARG A 165 -3.80 9.28 14.78
N LEU A 166 -4.19 9.58 13.55
CA LEU A 166 -4.11 8.64 12.44
C LEU A 166 -2.98 9.08 11.51
N LEU A 167 -2.03 8.18 11.28
CA LEU A 167 -0.91 8.40 10.38
C LEU A 167 -1.14 7.65 9.08
N ALA A 168 -0.92 8.29 7.93
CA ALA A 168 -0.65 7.59 6.68
C ALA A 168 0.86 7.37 6.58
N LEU A 169 1.29 6.10 6.58
CA LEU A 169 2.71 5.73 6.60
C LEU A 169 3.30 5.65 5.19
N ALA A 170 2.48 5.14 4.27
CA ALA A 170 2.81 5.00 2.86
C ALA A 170 1.51 4.98 2.06
N TRP A 171 1.57 5.34 0.80
CA TRP A 171 0.45 5.21 -0.11
C TRP A 171 0.96 5.00 -1.52
N GLY A 172 0.09 4.44 -2.35
CA GLY A 172 0.39 4.31 -3.76
C GLY A 172 -0.84 4.14 -4.60
N TYR A 173 -0.67 4.37 -5.90
CA TYR A 173 -1.69 4.18 -6.90
C TYR A 173 -1.07 3.60 -8.16
N GLU A 174 -1.89 2.97 -8.98
CA GLU A 174 -1.45 2.38 -10.23
C GLU A 174 -1.50 3.39 -11.40
N THR A 175 -0.69 3.18 -12.43
CA THR A 175 -0.57 4.10 -13.59
C THR A 175 -1.48 3.78 -14.79
N GLU A 176 -2.13 2.63 -14.83
CA GLU A 176 -3.02 2.17 -15.90
C GLU A 176 -4.45 1.92 -15.42
N ALA A 177 -5.36 2.84 -15.76
CA ALA A 177 -6.74 2.82 -15.34
C ALA A 177 -7.42 1.45 -15.48
N GLY A 178 -8.13 1.02 -14.43
CA GLY A 178 -8.85 -0.25 -14.38
C GLY A 178 -8.01 -1.46 -13.95
N VAL A 179 -6.69 -1.35 -13.87
CA VAL A 179 -5.83 -2.46 -13.43
C VAL A 179 -5.83 -2.56 -11.92
N GLY A 180 -6.07 -3.75 -11.36
CA GLY A 180 -6.02 -3.95 -9.91
C GLY A 180 -4.61 -3.77 -9.35
N ILE A 181 -4.50 -3.17 -8.16
CA ILE A 181 -3.24 -2.95 -7.44
C ILE A 181 -3.18 -3.79 -6.16
N ALA A 182 -2.04 -4.41 -5.88
CA ALA A 182 -1.82 -5.09 -4.62
C ALA A 182 -1.62 -4.06 -3.47
N ALA A 183 -2.30 -4.26 -2.34
CA ALA A 183 -2.09 -3.45 -1.15
C ALA A 183 -0.62 -3.54 -0.70
N GLY A 184 0.01 -2.38 -0.46
CA GLY A 184 1.41 -2.33 -0.07
C GLY A 184 2.39 -2.62 -1.20
N ALA A 185 1.94 -2.65 -2.46
CA ALA A 185 2.81 -2.88 -3.62
C ALA A 185 4.08 -2.01 -3.53
N PRO A 186 5.27 -2.60 -3.77
CA PRO A 186 6.50 -1.82 -3.77
C PRO A 186 6.46 -0.81 -4.91
N MET A 187 7.22 0.29 -4.76
CA MET A 187 7.44 1.22 -5.86
C MET A 187 7.97 0.41 -7.05
N ALA A 188 7.32 0.54 -8.20
CA ALA A 188 7.87 -0.09 -9.39
C ALA A 188 9.28 0.49 -9.62
N PRO A 189 10.31 -0.35 -9.86
CA PRO A 189 11.64 0.17 -10.14
C PRO A 189 11.54 1.17 -11.27
N GLU A 190 12.14 2.35 -11.11
CA GLU A 190 12.14 3.35 -12.18
C GLU A 190 12.57 2.67 -13.48
N PRO A 191 11.92 2.94 -14.63
CA PRO A 191 12.23 2.28 -15.89
C PRO A 191 13.73 2.27 -16.23
N GLY A 192 14.47 3.31 -15.79
CA GLY A 192 15.92 3.40 -15.91
C GLY A 192 16.70 2.36 -15.08
N SER A 193 16.22 1.97 -13.90
CA SER A 193 16.85 0.96 -13.05
C SER A 193 16.76 -0.44 -13.67
N LEU A 194 15.62 -0.76 -14.29
CA LEU A 194 15.46 -2.00 -15.05
C LEU A 194 16.33 -2.01 -16.30
N ALA A 195 16.39 -0.89 -17.03
CA ALA A 195 17.25 -0.76 -18.20
C ALA A 195 18.75 -0.92 -17.83
N MET A 196 19.19 -0.32 -16.72
CA MET A 196 20.54 -0.47 -16.18
C MET A 196 20.84 -1.90 -15.75
N LEU A 197 19.89 -2.57 -15.07
CA LEU A 197 20.03 -3.97 -14.68
C LEU A 197 20.16 -4.88 -15.91
N ALA A 198 19.29 -4.69 -16.91
CA ALA A 198 19.32 -5.43 -18.18
C ALA A 198 20.64 -5.19 -18.94
N ALA A 199 21.10 -3.95 -19.00
CA ALA A 199 22.39 -3.60 -19.61
C ALA A 199 23.57 -4.26 -18.86
N GLY A 200 23.57 -4.24 -17.53
CA GLY A 200 24.58 -4.92 -16.70
C GLY A 200 24.59 -6.43 -16.91
N ALA A 201 23.41 -7.07 -16.98
CA ALA A 201 23.28 -8.50 -17.27
C ALA A 201 23.82 -8.86 -18.67
N ALA A 202 23.51 -8.06 -19.68
CA ALA A 202 24.02 -8.26 -21.04
C ALA A 202 25.57 -8.21 -21.09
N VAL A 203 26.19 -7.27 -20.37
CA VAL A 203 27.66 -7.16 -20.27
C VAL A 203 28.26 -8.39 -19.58
N LEU A 204 27.65 -8.90 -18.52
CA LEU A 204 28.12 -10.10 -17.81
C LEU A 204 28.04 -11.37 -18.67
N VAL A 205 26.98 -11.53 -19.46
CA VAL A 205 26.85 -12.66 -20.40
C VAL A 205 27.83 -12.53 -21.56
N GLY A 206 27.98 -11.32 -22.12
CA GLY A 206 28.92 -11.05 -23.21
C GLY A 206 30.37 -11.29 -22.83
N SER A 207 30.78 -10.86 -21.63
CA SER A 207 32.15 -11.03 -21.13
C SER A 207 32.55 -12.49 -20.89
N LYS A 208 31.63 -13.33 -20.39
CA LYS A 208 31.88 -14.79 -20.26
C LYS A 208 32.13 -15.46 -21.61
N ARG A 209 31.45 -15.02 -22.67
CA ARG A 209 31.59 -15.57 -24.01
C ARG A 209 32.93 -15.17 -24.66
N LEU A 210 33.39 -13.96 -24.39
CA LEU A 210 34.71 -13.49 -24.86
C LEU A 210 35.87 -14.19 -24.15
N ARG A 211 35.73 -14.51 -22.85
CA ARG A 211 36.79 -15.19 -22.09
C ARG A 211 37.04 -16.63 -22.56
N ARG A 212 35.99 -17.38 -22.93
CA ARG A 212 36.10 -18.74 -23.50
C ARG A 212 36.73 -18.81 -24.89
N LYS A 213 36.86 -17.70 -25.63
CA LYS A 213 37.55 -17.67 -26.94
C LYS A 213 39.06 -17.45 -26.82
N ARG A 214 39.57 -17.19 -25.61
CA ARG A 214 41.00 -16.95 -25.35
C ARG A 214 41.71 -18.13 -24.67
N GLU A 215 40.98 -19.20 -24.37
CA GLU A 215 41.48 -20.52 -23.96
C GLU A 215 41.40 -21.46 -25.17
#